data_AF-A0A0G4NJH0-F1
#
_entry.id   AF-A0A0G4NJH0-F1
#
_cell.length_a   1.000
_cell.length_b   1.000
_cell.length_c   1.000
_cell.angle_alpha   90.00
_cell.angle_beta   90.00
_cell.angle_gamma   90.00
#
_symmetry.space_group_name_H-M   'P 1'
#
loop_
_entity.id
_entity.type
_entity.pdbx_description
1 polymer ?
#
loop_
_entity_poly.entity_id
_entity_poly.type
_entity_poly.pdbx_seq_one_letter_code
_entity_poly.pdbx_strand_id
1 'polypeptide(L)'
;MRERTPFPKDLIARLPNLKLLLTTGLRNSSLDLGFFKEQSIPVAGTADKSTGTQVGTNSTTEHCVTLVLALARGIARDDAAVKAGLWQTGFATGLT
;
A
#
# COMPACT_ATOMS: atom_id res chain seq x y z
N MET A 1 3.63 -12.74 4.33
CA MET A 1 4.84 -12.02 3.88
C MET A 1 4.43 -10.67 3.28
N ARG A 2 5.21 -9.60 3.44
CA ARG A 2 4.93 -8.27 2.83
C ARG A 2 5.92 -7.95 1.71
N GLU A 3 5.64 -6.96 0.87
CA GLU A 3 6.45 -6.63 -0.32
C GLU A 3 7.92 -6.28 -0.05
N ARG A 4 8.31 -6.01 1.20
CA ARG A 4 9.68 -5.65 1.61
C ARG A 4 10.66 -6.83 1.69
N THR A 5 10.21 -8.07 1.49
CA THR A 5 11.09 -9.26 1.51
C THR A 5 11.17 -9.87 0.12
N PRO A 6 12.25 -9.65 -0.65
CA PRO A 6 12.33 -10.16 -2.01
C PRO A 6 12.51 -11.67 -2.06
N PHE A 7 11.84 -12.31 -3.01
CA PHE A 7 12.04 -13.72 -3.40
C PHE A 7 12.44 -13.78 -4.88
N PRO A 8 13.72 -13.48 -5.19
CA PRO A 8 14.26 -13.65 -6.53
C PRO A 8 14.48 -15.12 -6.85
N LYS A 9 14.59 -15.44 -8.15
CA LYS A 9 14.85 -16.80 -8.67
C LYS A 9 15.95 -17.56 -7.92
N ASP A 10 17.11 -16.95 -7.71
CA ASP A 10 18.25 -17.61 -7.06
C ASP A 10 17.97 -18.03 -5.61
N LEU A 11 17.13 -17.27 -4.90
CA LEU A 11 16.72 -17.64 -3.54
C LEU A 11 15.74 -18.82 -3.60
N ILE A 12 14.74 -18.76 -4.47
CA ILE A 12 13.72 -19.81 -4.60
C ILE A 12 14.39 -21.15 -4.98
N ALA A 13 15.39 -21.11 -5.88
CA ALA A 13 16.15 -22.30 -6.27
C ALA A 13 16.91 -22.96 -5.11
N ARG A 14 17.24 -22.21 -4.05
CA ARG A 14 17.92 -22.70 -2.84
C ARG A 14 16.96 -23.20 -1.76
N LEU A 15 15.65 -23.21 -2.04
CA LEU A 15 14.61 -23.64 -1.10
C LEU A 15 13.92 -24.92 -1.59
N PRO A 16 14.62 -26.08 -1.60
CA PRO A 16 14.12 -27.31 -2.21
C PRO A 16 12.87 -27.87 -1.52
N ASN A 17 12.58 -27.44 -0.29
CA ASN A 17 11.42 -27.88 0.48
C ASN A 17 10.27 -26.87 0.47
N LEU A 18 10.36 -25.77 -0.30
CA LEU A 18 9.31 -24.76 -0.35
C LEU A 18 8.10 -25.29 -1.13
N LYS A 19 6.93 -25.28 -0.48
CA LYS A 19 5.68 -25.84 -1.05
C LYS A 19 4.57 -24.80 -1.23
N LEU A 20 4.69 -23.65 -0.60
CA LEU A 20 3.67 -22.59 -0.61
C LEU A 20 4.31 -21.28 -0.13
N LEU A 21 3.98 -20.17 -0.79
CA LEU A 21 4.28 -18.84 -0.30
C LEU A 21 2.98 -18.05 -0.03
N LEU A 22 2.87 -17.50 1.19
CA LEU A 22 1.75 -16.65 1.57
C LEU A 22 2.16 -15.17 1.60
N THR A 23 1.51 -14.35 0.77
CA THR A 23 1.73 -12.90 0.70
C THR A 23 0.51 -12.12 1.20
N THR A 24 0.75 -10.94 1.76
CA THR A 24 -0.31 -9.99 2.11
C THR A 24 -0.63 -9.16 0.88
N GLY A 25 -1.90 -9.16 0.47
CA GLY A 25 -2.32 -8.55 -0.79
C GLY A 25 -2.04 -9.41 -2.03
N LEU A 26 -2.70 -9.09 -3.14
CA LEU A 26 -2.54 -9.79 -4.41
C LEU A 26 -1.41 -9.22 -5.29
N ARG A 27 -0.93 -8.01 -4.98
CA ARG A 27 0.13 -7.33 -5.74
C ARG A 27 1.40 -7.30 -4.91
N ASN A 28 2.42 -8.01 -5.36
CA ASN A 28 3.73 -8.00 -4.73
C ASN A 28 4.83 -8.16 -5.78
N SER A 29 5.45 -7.04 -6.17
CA SER A 29 6.49 -6.99 -7.20
C SER A 29 7.85 -7.53 -6.75
N SER A 30 8.01 -7.90 -5.49
CA SER A 30 9.25 -8.50 -5.00
C SER A 30 9.31 -10.02 -5.15
N LEU A 31 8.28 -10.63 -5.74
CA LEU A 31 8.19 -12.06 -6.03
C LEU A 31 8.44 -12.33 -7.51
N ASP A 32 9.33 -13.28 -7.81
CA ASP A 32 9.43 -13.84 -9.16
C ASP A 32 8.32 -14.87 -9.41
N LEU A 33 7.12 -14.38 -9.70
CA LEU A 33 5.94 -15.23 -9.93
C LEU A 33 6.12 -16.19 -11.11
N GLY A 34 6.95 -15.83 -12.10
CA GLY A 34 7.30 -16.71 -13.21
C GLY A 34 8.06 -17.94 -12.71
N PHE A 35 9.11 -17.72 -11.93
CA PHE A 35 9.90 -18.81 -11.38
C PHE A 35 9.14 -19.65 -10.34
N PHE A 36 8.29 -19.04 -9.51
CA PHE A 36 7.37 -19.79 -8.63
C PHE A 36 6.48 -20.74 -9.43
N LYS A 37 5.94 -20.28 -10.57
CA LYS A 37 5.11 -21.10 -11.46
C LYS A 37 5.92 -22.23 -12.12
N GLU A 38 7.14 -21.96 -12.58
CA GLU A 38 8.04 -22.98 -13.13
C GLU A 38 8.36 -24.10 -12.11
N GLN A 39 8.56 -23.73 -10.84
CA GLN A 39 8.82 -24.68 -9.75
C GLN A 39 7.55 -25.35 -9.21
N SER A 40 6.37 -25.06 -9.79
CA SER A 40 5.06 -25.55 -9.30
C SER A 40 4.79 -25.22 -7.84
N ILE A 41 5.31 -24.09 -7.36
CA ILE A 41 5.12 -23.61 -5.99
C ILE A 41 3.98 -22.59 -6.00
N PRO A 42 2.81 -22.90 -5.39
CA PRO A 42 1.71 -21.95 -5.31
C PRO A 42 2.06 -20.71 -4.48
N VAL A 43 1.54 -19.57 -4.91
CA VAL A 43 1.58 -18.30 -4.18
C VAL A 43 0.15 -17.87 -3.91
N ALA A 44 -0.21 -17.66 -2.65
CA ALA A 44 -1.54 -17.20 -2.26
C ALA A 44 -1.46 -15.83 -1.58
N GLY A 45 -2.34 -14.93 -2.00
CA GLY A 45 -2.47 -13.58 -1.46
C GLY A 45 -3.81 -13.38 -0.78
N THR A 46 -3.90 -12.40 0.11
CA THR A 46 -5.17 -11.97 0.70
C THR A 46 -5.88 -10.97 -0.22
N ALA A 47 -7.15 -11.23 -0.55
CA ALA A 47 -8.04 -10.28 -1.22
C ALA A 47 -8.85 -9.46 -0.19
N ASP A 48 -9.39 -8.32 -0.60
CA ASP A 48 -10.36 -7.58 0.19
C ASP A 48 -11.64 -8.41 0.37
N LYS A 49 -12.14 -8.48 1.61
CA LYS A 49 -13.35 -9.25 1.96
C LYS A 49 -14.62 -8.72 1.27
N SER A 50 -14.67 -7.43 0.96
CA SER A 50 -15.83 -6.76 0.36
C SER A 50 -15.96 -6.99 -1.15
N THR A 51 -14.84 -7.18 -1.85
CA THR A 51 -14.83 -7.35 -3.31
C THR A 51 -14.42 -8.76 -3.76
N GLY A 52 -13.81 -9.57 -2.87
CA GLY A 52 -13.36 -10.94 -3.12
C GLY A 52 -12.27 -11.09 -4.19
N THR A 53 -11.97 -10.01 -4.92
CA THR A 53 -11.18 -10.03 -6.16
C THR A 53 -10.21 -8.85 -6.27
N GLN A 54 -10.34 -7.83 -5.41
CA GLN A 54 -9.47 -6.65 -5.44
C GLN A 54 -8.71 -6.46 -4.13
N VAL A 55 -7.57 -5.77 -4.22
CA VAL A 55 -6.84 -5.23 -3.06
C VAL A 55 -7.62 -4.00 -2.59
N GLY A 56 -7.92 -3.88 -1.30
CA GLY A 56 -8.77 -2.80 -0.77
C GLY A 56 -8.32 -1.41 -1.21
N THR A 57 -9.03 -0.87 -2.20
CA THR A 57 -8.68 0.34 -2.95
C THR A 57 -9.29 1.60 -2.35
N ASN A 58 -10.31 1.46 -1.51
CA ASN A 58 -11.05 2.59 -0.96
C ASN A 58 -10.19 3.41 -0.01
N SER A 59 -9.46 2.78 0.92
CA SER A 59 -8.64 3.50 1.91
C SER A 59 -7.56 4.39 1.25
N THR A 60 -6.83 3.87 0.26
CA THR A 60 -5.80 4.66 -0.44
C THR A 60 -6.41 5.79 -1.27
N THR A 61 -7.53 5.53 -1.95
CA THR A 61 -8.23 6.55 -2.75
C THR A 61 -8.80 7.66 -1.86
N GLU A 62 -9.49 7.30 -0.78
CA GLU A 62 -10.01 8.23 0.22
C GLU A 62 -8.88 9.05 0.84
N HIS A 63 -7.76 8.40 1.18
CA HIS A 63 -6.60 9.09 1.71
C HIS A 63 -6.00 10.08 0.70
N CYS A 64 -5.90 9.70 -0.58
CA CYS A 64 -5.43 10.58 -1.65
C CYS A 64 -6.30 11.84 -1.79
N VAL A 65 -7.62 11.67 -1.89
CA VAL A 65 -8.58 12.79 -1.96
C VAL A 65 -8.48 13.65 -0.70
N THR A 66 -8.37 13.03 0.47
CA THR A 66 -8.19 13.73 1.75
C THR A 66 -6.92 14.58 1.75
N LEU A 67 -5.80 14.06 1.26
CA LEU A 67 -4.53 14.80 1.19
C LEU A 67 -4.63 16.01 0.25
N VAL A 68 -5.28 15.87 -0.91
CA VAL A 68 -5.52 16.98 -1.84
C VAL A 68 -6.32 18.09 -1.16
N LEU A 69 -7.41 17.74 -0.48
CA LEU A 69 -8.23 18.71 0.27
C LEU A 69 -7.45 19.35 1.42
N ALA A 70 -6.68 18.55 2.17
CA ALA A 70 -5.87 19.02 3.29
C ALA A 70 -4.81 20.02 2.85
N LEU A 71 -4.20 19.82 1.67
CA LEU A 71 -3.24 20.74 1.07
C LEU A 71 -3.92 22.04 0.64
N ALA A 72 -5.03 21.96 -0.10
CA ALA A 72 -5.77 23.16 -0.54
C ALA A 72 -6.21 24.02 0.65
N ARG A 73 -6.65 23.37 1.74
CA ARG A 73 -7.16 24.04 2.94
C ARG A 73 -6.09 24.35 3.99
N GLY A 74 -4.83 24.03 3.75
CA GLY A 74 -3.74 24.33 4.69
C GLY A 74 -3.85 23.59 6.04
N ILE A 75 -4.56 22.46 6.10
CA ILE A 75 -4.97 21.82 7.36
C ILE A 75 -3.79 21.50 8.27
N ALA A 76 -2.68 20.96 7.74
CA ALA A 76 -1.51 20.64 8.55
C ALA A 76 -0.84 21.90 9.14
N ARG A 77 -0.82 23.01 8.39
CA ARG A 77 -0.30 24.30 8.87
C ARG A 77 -1.21 24.87 9.95
N ASP A 78 -2.52 24.86 9.71
CA ASP A 78 -3.50 25.44 10.62
C ASP A 78 -3.59 24.64 11.94
N ASP A 79 -3.52 23.31 11.88
CA ASP A 79 -3.42 22.44 13.06
C ASP A 79 -2.18 22.79 13.91
N ALA A 80 -1.01 22.94 13.27
CA ALA A 80 0.21 23.35 13.96
C ALA A 80 0.09 24.76 14.58
N ALA A 81 -0.53 25.70 13.87
CA ALA A 81 -0.76 27.07 14.37
C ALA A 81 -1.66 27.09 15.60
N VAL A 82 -2.78 26.36 15.58
CA VAL A 82 -3.70 26.25 16.72
C VAL A 82 -3.00 25.64 17.93
N LYS A 83 -2.20 24.58 17.73
CA LYS A 83 -1.39 23.97 18.80
C LYS A 83 -0.33 24.90 19.37
N ALA A 84 0.11 25.90 18.60
CA ALA A 84 1.02 26.96 19.04
C ALA A 84 0.31 28.19 19.64
N GLY A 85 -1.02 28.13 19.82
CA GLY A 85 -1.81 29.24 20.37
C GLY A 85 -2.12 30.35 19.36
N LEU A 86 -1.88 30.12 18.08
CA LEU A 86 -2.22 31.05 17.00
C LEU A 86 -3.59 30.72 16.40
N TRP A 87 -4.19 31.69 15.71
CA TRP A 87 -5.46 31.52 15.02
C TRP A 87 -5.41 32.20 13.64
N GLN A 88 -5.97 31.57 12.62
CA GLN A 88 -6.10 32.12 11.26
C GLN A 88 -4.81 32.74 10.71
N THR A 89 -3.75 31.94 10.63
CA THR A 89 -2.41 32.43 10.23
C THR A 89 -2.23 32.62 8.72
N GLY A 90 -3.23 32.34 7.90
CA GLY A 90 -3.18 32.47 6.45
C GLY A 90 -4.51 32.18 5.77
N PHE A 91 -4.57 32.41 4.46
CA PHE A 91 -5.73 32.09 3.64
C PHE A 91 -5.66 30.67 3.10
N ALA A 92 -6.83 30.03 2.97
CA ALA A 92 -6.96 28.75 2.28
C ALA A 92 -7.11 28.96 0.76
N THR A 93 -6.66 27.99 -0.01
CA THR A 93 -6.83 27.94 -1.47
C THR A 93 -8.08 27.10 -1.81
N GLY A 94 -8.91 27.59 -2.73
CA GLY A 94 -10.03 26.83 -3.29
C GLY A 94 -9.55 25.79 -4.31
N LEU A 95 -10.32 24.72 -4.51
CA LEU A 95 -10.07 23.73 -5.57
C LEU A 95 -10.75 24.09 -6.91
N THR A 96 -11.40 25.25 -6.98
CA THR A 96 -12.22 25.74 -8.09
C THR A 96 -11.47 26.75 -8.94
#